data_AF-A0A4Q7EI57-F1
#
_entry.id   AF-A0A4Q7EI57-F1
#
_cell.length_a   1.000
_cell.length_b   1.000
_cell.length_c   1.000
_cell.angle_alpha   90.00
_cell.angle_beta   90.00
_cell.angle_gamma   90.00
#
_symmetry.space_group_name_H-M   'P 1'
#
loop_
_entity.id
_entity.type
_entity.pdbx_description
1 polymer ?
#
loop_
_entity_poly.entity_id
_entity_poly.type
_entity_poly.pdbx_seq_one_letter_code
_entity_poly.pdbx_strand_id
1 'polypeptide(L)'
;MKTSIALQALALTLSTVGTLAVTTLPSQAADLGGLQVTGLDCSSALVTAGGANFATCQGAFTGNDTGAQSAFLTALNDGLFADFTEASDWSLWGKSDEGDFTADQGEVAGTWSLLNMDSLTGPFVLSLKSSNAFSAYLFTDATTVTDGTFSTLGVSTNAKGKPQALSHASIFVPASVSQEVVELDEPSLSITGVLMLLAGAPLAMAMTKTKSV
;
A
#
# COMPACT_ATOMS: atom_id res chain seq x y z
N MET A 1 -6.32 68.78 60.69
CA MET A 1 -7.13 67.76 61.40
C MET A 1 -6.78 66.43 60.76
N LYS A 2 -5.84 65.65 61.31
CA LYS A 2 -5.98 64.63 62.37
C LYS A 2 -7.02 63.54 62.05
N THR A 3 -6.57 62.30 62.29
CA THR A 3 -7.23 60.99 62.41
C THR A 3 -7.64 60.27 61.14
N SER A 4 -7.48 58.95 60.97
CA SER A 4 -6.64 57.88 61.55
C SER A 4 -7.05 56.56 60.86
N ILE A 5 -6.06 55.74 60.48
CA ILE A 5 -5.94 54.29 60.66
C ILE A 5 -7.16 53.38 60.38
N ALA A 6 -7.00 52.45 59.42
CA ALA A 6 -7.37 51.04 59.63
C ALA A 6 -6.45 50.12 58.80
N LEU A 7 -5.58 49.42 59.53
CA LEU A 7 -4.65 48.41 59.08
C LEU A 7 -5.43 47.09 58.92
N GLN A 8 -5.51 46.51 57.73
CA GLN A 8 -5.96 45.12 57.55
C GLN A 8 -4.80 44.31 56.99
N ALA A 9 -4.33 43.38 57.83
CA ALA A 9 -3.29 42.42 57.51
C ALA A 9 -3.81 41.44 56.47
N LEU A 10 -3.26 41.48 55.26
CA LEU A 10 -3.51 40.47 54.24
C LEU A 10 -2.49 39.34 54.42
N ALA A 11 -3.00 38.18 54.86
CA ALA A 11 -2.22 36.97 55.06
C ALA A 11 -1.66 36.48 53.72
N LEU A 12 -0.33 36.38 53.63
CA LEU A 12 0.38 35.85 52.47
C LEU A 12 0.36 34.32 52.56
N THR A 13 -0.54 33.67 51.81
CA THR A 13 -0.54 32.20 51.69
C THR A 13 0.57 31.77 50.74
N LEU A 14 1.57 31.09 51.29
CA LEU A 14 2.73 30.55 50.58
C LEU A 14 2.31 29.26 49.84
N SER A 15 2.01 29.37 48.54
CA SER A 15 1.71 28.20 47.69
C SER A 15 2.99 27.42 47.43
N THR A 16 3.06 26.19 47.93
CA THR A 16 4.14 25.23 47.65
C THR A 16 4.14 24.87 46.17
N VAL A 17 5.21 25.23 45.47
CA VAL A 17 5.50 24.79 44.10
C VAL A 17 5.80 23.29 44.15
N GLY A 18 4.83 22.48 43.73
CA GLY A 18 5.03 21.04 43.54
C GLY A 18 5.90 20.82 42.32
N THR A 19 7.13 20.34 42.55
CA THR A 19 8.05 19.91 41.51
C THR A 19 7.47 18.68 40.81
N LEU A 20 6.88 18.85 39.63
CA LEU A 20 6.57 17.75 38.73
C LEU A 20 7.89 17.15 38.24
N ALA A 21 8.23 15.98 38.76
CA ALA A 21 9.29 15.15 38.21
C ALA A 21 8.84 14.66 36.82
N VAL A 22 9.35 15.29 35.77
CA VAL A 22 9.24 14.77 34.40
C VAL A 22 10.14 13.54 34.34
N THR A 23 9.56 12.36 34.54
CA THR A 23 10.22 11.10 34.23
C THR A 23 10.36 11.04 32.71
N THR A 24 11.55 11.34 32.19
CA THR A 24 11.90 11.10 30.79
C THR A 24 11.85 9.60 30.58
N LEU A 25 10.75 9.09 30.02
CA LEU A 25 10.69 7.72 29.53
C LEU A 25 11.80 7.57 28.48
N PRO A 26 12.56 6.46 28.50
CA PRO A 26 13.46 6.17 27.39
C PRO A 26 12.60 6.07 26.13
N SER A 27 12.82 7.02 25.21
CA SER A 27 12.33 6.89 23.84
C SER A 27 13.03 5.66 23.28
N GLN A 28 12.36 4.51 23.30
CA GLN A 28 12.78 3.39 22.47
C GLN A 28 12.64 3.89 21.04
N ALA A 29 13.76 4.26 20.43
CA ALA A 29 13.80 4.41 18.99
C ALA A 29 13.29 3.07 18.45
N ALA A 30 12.13 3.08 17.79
CA ALA A 30 11.67 1.92 17.08
C ALA A 30 12.83 1.46 16.19
N ASP A 31 13.25 0.21 16.33
CA ASP A 31 14.26 -0.35 15.44
C ASP A 31 13.62 -0.42 14.06
N LEU A 32 13.96 0.53 13.19
CA LEU A 32 13.40 0.63 11.84
C LEU A 32 14.05 -0.39 10.89
N GLY A 33 14.52 -1.53 11.40
CA GLY A 33 15.11 -2.62 10.61
C GLY A 33 16.33 -2.17 9.79
N GLY A 34 17.12 -1.22 10.30
CA GLY A 34 18.26 -0.64 9.58
C GLY A 34 17.93 0.49 8.59
N LEU A 35 16.66 0.88 8.45
CA LEU A 35 16.27 2.05 7.65
C LEU A 35 16.80 3.35 8.25
N GLN A 36 17.27 4.26 7.39
CA GLN A 36 17.81 5.56 7.79
C GLN A 36 16.85 6.67 7.37
N VAL A 37 16.27 7.39 8.32
CA VAL A 37 15.35 8.52 8.02
C VAL A 37 16.12 9.76 7.55
N THR A 38 15.55 10.47 6.58
CA THR A 38 16.09 11.73 6.04
C THR A 38 15.65 12.95 6.84
N GLY A 39 14.58 12.83 7.63
CA GLY A 39 13.94 13.93 8.35
C GLY A 39 12.83 14.65 7.58
N LEU A 40 12.54 14.26 6.32
CA LEU A 40 11.34 14.71 5.62
C LEU A 40 10.10 13.97 6.16
N ASP A 41 9.02 14.72 6.35
CA ASP A 41 7.72 14.19 6.76
C ASP A 41 6.97 13.63 5.55
N CYS A 42 6.80 12.31 5.49
CA CYS A 42 6.08 11.64 4.43
C CYS A 42 4.63 12.11 4.28
N SER A 43 4.00 12.62 5.35
CA SER A 43 2.61 13.08 5.33
C SER A 43 2.41 14.40 4.58
N SER A 44 3.50 15.10 4.26
CA SER A 44 3.46 16.27 3.38
C SER A 44 3.22 15.92 1.91
N ALA A 45 3.32 14.63 1.53
CA ALA A 45 2.92 14.16 0.23
C ALA A 45 1.40 13.92 0.17
N LEU A 46 0.78 14.37 -0.92
CA LEU A 46 -0.55 13.94 -1.31
C LEU A 46 -0.44 12.62 -2.06
N VAL A 47 -0.93 11.54 -1.45
CA VAL A 47 -0.94 10.20 -2.05
C VAL A 47 -2.31 9.57 -1.85
N THR A 48 -2.91 9.06 -2.92
CA THR A 48 -4.24 8.43 -2.89
C THR A 48 -4.25 7.10 -3.63
N ALA A 49 -5.28 6.31 -3.34
CA ALA A 49 -5.60 5.05 -3.97
C ALA A 49 -7.12 4.90 -4.09
N GLY A 50 -7.66 4.77 -5.29
CA GLY A 50 -9.11 4.75 -5.53
C GLY A 50 -9.83 5.99 -4.99
N GLY A 51 -9.12 7.13 -4.92
CA GLY A 51 -9.60 8.36 -4.29
C GLY A 51 -9.57 8.40 -2.75
N ALA A 52 -9.16 7.31 -2.09
CA ALA A 52 -8.95 7.28 -0.65
C ALA A 52 -7.54 7.75 -0.26
N ASN A 53 -7.40 8.32 0.93
CA ASN A 53 -6.11 8.66 1.52
C ASN A 53 -5.46 7.42 2.16
N PHE A 54 -4.13 7.45 2.28
CA PHE A 54 -3.41 6.44 3.06
C PHE A 54 -3.78 6.52 4.55
N ALA A 55 -3.75 5.38 5.24
CA ALA A 55 -4.00 5.27 6.68
C ALA A 55 -2.83 5.84 7.50
N THR A 56 -1.61 5.54 7.08
CA THR A 56 -0.38 6.03 7.68
C THR A 56 0.75 6.01 6.65
N CYS A 57 1.84 6.73 6.93
CA CYS A 57 3.03 6.70 6.10
C CYS A 57 4.29 6.58 6.96
N GLN A 58 5.36 6.08 6.34
CA GLN A 58 6.67 5.94 6.96
C GLN A 58 7.75 6.44 5.99
N GLY A 59 8.73 7.17 6.53
CA GLY A 59 9.80 7.80 5.77
C GLY A 59 9.79 9.33 5.90
N ALA A 60 10.56 10.06 5.08
CA ALA A 60 11.35 9.52 3.97
C ALA A 60 12.62 8.80 4.45
N PHE A 61 12.87 7.62 3.91
CA PHE A 61 14.04 6.80 4.15
C PHE A 61 15.10 7.00 3.06
N THR A 62 16.38 6.94 3.43
CA THR A 62 17.50 7.00 2.50
C THR A 62 17.70 5.65 1.81
N GLY A 63 18.04 5.66 0.52
CA GLY A 63 18.39 4.49 -0.26
C GLY A 63 17.28 4.02 -1.21
N ASN A 64 17.30 2.73 -1.52
CA ASN A 64 16.32 2.07 -2.38
C ASN A 64 15.24 1.40 -1.52
N ASP A 65 14.00 1.43 -2.00
CA ASP A 65 12.85 0.73 -1.44
C ASP A 65 12.79 -0.74 -1.86
N THR A 66 13.49 -1.12 -2.93
CA THR A 66 13.55 -2.51 -3.46
C THR A 66 14.98 -2.98 -3.75
N GLY A 67 15.11 -4.28 -4.03
CA GLY A 67 16.37 -4.93 -4.40
C GLY A 67 17.26 -5.31 -3.22
N ALA A 68 18.39 -5.97 -3.51
CA ALA A 68 19.27 -6.58 -2.51
C ALA A 68 19.91 -5.59 -1.50
N GLN A 69 19.89 -4.29 -1.81
CA GLN A 69 20.41 -3.24 -0.94
C GLN A 69 19.34 -2.61 -0.06
N SER A 70 18.07 -2.95 -0.26
CA SER A 70 16.98 -2.40 0.52
C SER A 70 16.71 -3.25 1.76
N ALA A 71 16.65 -2.59 2.92
CA ALA A 71 16.14 -3.18 4.15
C ALA A 71 14.62 -3.02 4.30
N PHE A 72 13.95 -2.40 3.32
CA PHE A 72 12.55 -2.01 3.46
C PHE A 72 11.60 -3.20 3.57
N LEU A 73 11.78 -4.23 2.73
CA LEU A 73 10.94 -5.43 2.81
C LEU A 73 11.12 -6.17 4.14
N THR A 74 12.35 -6.20 4.67
CA THR A 74 12.63 -6.72 6.01
C THR A 74 11.90 -5.90 7.05
N ALA A 75 12.01 -4.57 7.03
CA ALA A 75 11.30 -3.69 7.97
C ALA A 75 9.77 -3.84 7.89
N LEU A 76 9.18 -3.98 6.68
CA LEU A 76 7.76 -4.27 6.51
C LEU A 76 7.35 -5.55 7.25
N ASN A 77 8.14 -6.62 7.07
CA ASN A 77 7.91 -7.92 7.70
C ASN A 77 8.23 -7.94 9.20
N ASP A 78 9.11 -7.06 9.66
CA ASP A 78 9.42 -6.86 11.08
C ASP A 78 8.42 -5.91 11.78
N GLY A 79 7.33 -5.54 11.09
CA GLY A 79 6.22 -4.82 11.70
C GLY A 79 6.29 -3.29 11.60
N LEU A 80 6.93 -2.73 10.57
CA LEU A 80 6.98 -1.27 10.33
C LEU A 80 5.59 -0.59 10.39
N PHE A 81 4.53 -1.34 10.06
CA PHE A 81 3.14 -0.89 10.09
C PHE A 81 2.24 -1.68 11.06
N ALA A 82 2.82 -2.44 12.01
CA ALA A 82 2.06 -3.36 12.87
C ALA A 82 0.97 -2.66 13.72
N ASP A 83 1.13 -1.38 14.04
CA ASP A 83 0.10 -0.61 14.79
C ASP A 83 -1.15 -0.28 13.95
N PHE A 84 -1.10 -0.48 12.64
CA PHE A 84 -2.15 -0.06 11.69
C PHE A 84 -2.76 -1.21 10.90
N THR A 85 -2.12 -2.38 10.89
CA THR A 85 -2.60 -3.55 10.14
C THR A 85 -2.08 -4.84 10.75
N GLU A 86 -2.91 -5.87 10.72
CA GLU A 86 -2.53 -7.25 11.07
C GLU A 86 -1.84 -7.98 9.90
N ALA A 87 -1.63 -7.30 8.78
CA ALA A 87 -0.99 -7.86 7.60
C ALA A 87 0.49 -8.17 7.85
N SER A 88 0.86 -9.43 7.59
CA SER A 88 2.22 -9.96 7.64
C SER A 88 2.66 -10.51 6.29
N ASP A 89 3.91 -10.97 6.21
CA ASP A 89 4.46 -11.68 5.05
C ASP A 89 4.32 -10.86 3.76
N TRP A 90 4.71 -9.59 3.86
CA TRP A 90 4.79 -8.65 2.78
C TRP A 90 5.73 -9.15 1.69
N SER A 91 5.31 -8.95 0.44
CA SER A 91 6.07 -9.24 -0.76
C SER A 91 5.94 -8.09 -1.75
N LEU A 92 6.94 -7.93 -2.62
CA LEU A 92 6.87 -6.99 -3.73
C LEU A 92 5.87 -7.53 -4.76
N TRP A 93 4.78 -6.79 -5.00
CA TRP A 93 3.83 -7.10 -6.07
C TRP A 93 4.38 -6.70 -7.43
N GLY A 94 4.94 -5.49 -7.53
CA GLY A 94 5.47 -4.98 -8.79
C GLY A 94 5.99 -3.55 -8.68
N LYS A 95 6.64 -3.10 -9.76
CA LYS A 95 7.29 -1.79 -9.87
C LYS A 95 6.93 -1.08 -11.16
N SER A 96 6.79 0.23 -11.08
CA SER A 96 6.41 1.03 -12.25
C SER A 96 7.51 1.13 -13.31
N ASP A 97 8.79 1.06 -12.91
CA ASP A 97 9.94 1.11 -13.82
C ASP A 97 10.31 -0.26 -14.41
N GLU A 98 9.67 -1.33 -13.96
CA GLU A 98 9.75 -2.67 -14.55
C GLU A 98 8.54 -2.99 -15.44
N GLY A 99 7.53 -2.09 -15.45
CA GLY A 99 6.35 -2.19 -16.30
C GLY A 99 5.20 -3.00 -15.71
N ASP A 100 5.25 -3.35 -14.42
CA ASP A 100 4.18 -4.08 -13.74
C ASP A 100 2.92 -3.22 -13.57
N PHE A 101 3.11 -1.90 -13.43
CA PHE A 101 2.06 -0.90 -13.43
C PHE A 101 2.59 0.45 -13.96
N THR A 102 1.71 1.43 -14.15
CA THR A 102 2.11 2.76 -14.62
C THR A 102 2.17 3.75 -13.47
N ALA A 103 3.12 4.68 -13.55
CA ALA A 103 3.18 5.89 -12.74
C ALA A 103 3.82 6.98 -13.58
N ASP A 104 3.43 8.24 -13.37
CA ASP A 104 4.00 9.41 -14.06
C ASP A 104 5.47 9.67 -13.63
N GLN A 105 6.38 8.80 -14.07
CA GLN A 105 7.81 8.88 -13.79
C GLN A 105 8.40 10.16 -14.37
N GLY A 106 9.34 10.77 -13.65
CA GLY A 106 9.92 12.06 -14.00
C GLY A 106 9.11 13.26 -13.51
N GLU A 107 7.90 13.05 -12.99
CA GLU A 107 7.05 14.13 -12.48
C GLU A 107 7.12 14.26 -10.95
N VAL A 108 6.84 15.46 -10.43
CA VAL A 108 6.77 15.72 -8.98
C VAL A 108 5.39 15.47 -8.38
N ALA A 109 4.39 15.32 -9.23
CA ALA A 109 3.03 14.93 -8.91
C ALA A 109 2.37 14.35 -10.17
N GLY A 110 1.45 13.41 -9.98
CA GLY A 110 0.80 12.73 -11.09
C GLY A 110 -0.09 11.61 -10.64
N THR A 111 -0.29 10.65 -11.53
CA THR A 111 -1.13 9.47 -11.36
C THR A 111 -0.31 8.19 -11.42
N TRP A 112 -0.86 7.16 -10.81
CA TRP A 112 -0.42 5.78 -10.99
C TRP A 112 -1.63 4.92 -11.28
N SER A 113 -1.47 3.86 -12.08
CA SER A 113 -2.54 2.92 -12.37
C SER A 113 -2.01 1.52 -12.65
N LEU A 114 -2.75 0.52 -12.20
CA LEU A 114 -2.54 -0.88 -12.53
C LEU A 114 -2.87 -1.13 -14.02
N LEU A 115 -2.40 -2.25 -14.54
CA LEU A 115 -2.67 -2.69 -15.91
C LEU A 115 -3.85 -3.67 -15.95
N ASN A 116 -4.49 -3.80 -17.11
CA ASN A 116 -5.37 -4.92 -17.51
C ASN A 116 -6.24 -5.59 -16.42
N MET A 117 -7.27 -4.91 -15.92
CA MET A 117 -8.26 -5.46 -14.96
C MET A 117 -7.69 -5.90 -13.59
N ASP A 118 -6.41 -5.68 -13.33
CA ASP A 118 -5.86 -5.85 -11.99
C ASP A 118 -6.48 -4.83 -11.04
N SER A 119 -6.77 -5.27 -9.82
CA SER A 119 -7.21 -4.40 -8.75
C SER A 119 -6.63 -4.86 -7.42
N LEU A 120 -6.31 -3.90 -6.57
CA LEU A 120 -5.86 -4.17 -5.20
C LEU A 120 -7.07 -4.18 -4.27
N THR A 121 -7.15 -5.22 -3.46
CA THR A 121 -8.16 -5.37 -2.40
C THR A 121 -7.45 -5.74 -1.10
N GLY A 122 -7.89 -5.17 0.01
CA GLY A 122 -7.25 -5.33 1.31
C GLY A 122 -6.02 -4.44 1.49
N PRO A 123 -5.18 -4.72 2.50
CA PRO A 123 -4.06 -3.86 2.81
C PRO A 123 -2.94 -3.98 1.77
N PHE A 124 -2.39 -2.83 1.38
CA PHE A 124 -1.21 -2.75 0.54
C PHE A 124 -0.37 -1.53 0.90
N VAL A 125 0.92 -1.55 0.52
CA VAL A 125 1.82 -0.41 0.69
C VAL A 125 2.27 0.08 -0.67
N LEU A 126 2.05 1.36 -0.93
CA LEU A 126 2.64 2.07 -2.07
C LEU A 126 3.92 2.77 -1.60
N SER A 127 5.05 2.41 -2.19
CA SER A 127 6.32 3.11 -2.01
C SER A 127 6.55 4.06 -3.17
N LEU A 128 6.91 5.30 -2.87
CA LEU A 128 7.33 6.30 -3.86
C LEU A 128 8.82 6.58 -3.68
N LYS A 129 9.62 6.34 -4.72
CA LYS A 129 11.05 6.64 -4.71
C LYS A 129 11.35 7.89 -5.52
N SER A 130 12.09 8.81 -4.93
CA SER A 130 12.59 10.02 -5.60
C SER A 130 14.04 10.27 -5.20
N SER A 131 14.91 10.47 -6.19
CA SER A 131 16.36 10.60 -5.97
C SER A 131 16.89 9.45 -5.09
N ASN A 132 17.60 9.77 -4.02
CA ASN A 132 18.19 8.81 -3.08
C ASN A 132 17.30 8.53 -1.86
N ALA A 133 15.99 8.79 -1.95
CA ALA A 133 15.07 8.55 -0.84
C ALA A 133 13.74 7.95 -1.31
N PHE A 134 13.00 7.36 -0.38
CA PHE A 134 11.66 6.85 -0.62
C PHE A 134 10.76 7.06 0.60
N SER A 135 9.45 7.13 0.39
CA SER A 135 8.45 7.04 1.46
C SER A 135 7.42 5.99 1.11
N ALA A 136 6.87 5.36 2.15
CA ALA A 136 5.90 4.29 2.05
C ALA A 136 4.56 4.72 2.64
N TYR A 137 3.47 4.38 1.96
CA TYR A 137 2.11 4.78 2.27
C TYR A 137 1.25 3.53 2.40
N LEU A 138 0.75 3.26 3.61
CA LEU A 138 -0.11 2.11 3.89
C LEU A 138 -1.56 2.46 3.59
N PHE A 139 -2.23 1.60 2.83
CA PHE A 139 -3.67 1.56 2.69
C PHE A 139 -4.18 0.29 3.35
N THR A 140 -5.18 0.37 4.21
CA THR A 140 -5.69 -0.77 5.01
C THR A 140 -6.94 -1.40 4.40
N ASP A 141 -7.83 -0.56 3.88
CA ASP A 141 -9.20 -0.94 3.49
C ASP A 141 -9.45 -0.71 2.00
N ALA A 142 -8.49 -1.08 1.16
CA ALA A 142 -8.63 -0.94 -0.29
C ALA A 142 -9.73 -1.88 -0.81
N THR A 143 -10.63 -1.35 -1.64
CA THR A 143 -11.66 -2.13 -2.31
C THR A 143 -11.59 -1.85 -3.80
N THR A 144 -11.13 -2.83 -4.59
CA THR A 144 -11.05 -2.72 -6.06
C THR A 144 -10.30 -1.47 -6.53
N VAL A 145 -9.14 -1.19 -5.92
CA VAL A 145 -8.30 -0.05 -6.30
C VAL A 145 -7.57 -0.36 -7.60
N THR A 146 -7.75 0.49 -8.61
CA THR A 146 -7.08 0.39 -9.91
C THR A 146 -6.03 1.47 -10.15
N ASP A 147 -6.12 2.58 -9.42
CA ASP A 147 -5.34 3.79 -9.68
C ASP A 147 -5.31 4.71 -8.46
N GLY A 148 -4.52 5.77 -8.57
CA GLY A 148 -4.51 6.85 -7.60
C GLY A 148 -3.61 8.00 -8.04
N THR A 149 -3.41 8.95 -7.13
CA THR A 149 -2.57 10.13 -7.35
C THR A 149 -1.38 10.14 -6.41
N PHE A 150 -0.32 10.84 -6.78
CA PHE A 150 0.85 11.03 -5.92
C PHE A 150 1.43 12.44 -6.03
N SER A 151 2.28 12.78 -5.05
CA SER A 151 3.25 13.87 -5.10
C SER A 151 4.49 13.48 -4.30
N THR A 152 5.62 14.13 -4.56
CA THR A 152 6.92 13.77 -3.97
C THR A 152 7.40 14.72 -2.86
N LEU A 153 6.56 15.66 -2.40
CA LEU A 153 6.92 16.68 -1.41
C LEU A 153 7.35 16.10 -0.05
N GLY A 154 6.82 14.93 0.33
CA GLY A 154 7.23 14.16 1.51
C GLY A 154 8.25 13.05 1.24
N VAL A 155 8.72 12.91 -0.01
CA VAL A 155 9.64 11.83 -0.42
C VAL A 155 11.07 12.34 -0.52
N SER A 156 11.27 13.42 -1.26
CA SER A 156 12.59 13.99 -1.48
C SER A 156 12.49 15.44 -1.94
N THR A 157 13.38 16.29 -1.43
CA THR A 157 13.48 17.70 -1.85
C THR A 157 14.92 18.07 -2.16
N ASN A 158 15.11 18.94 -3.16
CA ASN A 158 16.41 19.53 -3.43
C ASN A 158 16.82 20.54 -2.34
N ALA A 159 18.04 21.10 -2.44
CA ALA A 159 18.57 22.07 -1.49
C ALA A 159 17.74 23.37 -1.32
N LYS A 160 16.75 23.61 -2.18
CA LYS A 160 15.81 24.74 -2.11
C LYS A 160 14.44 24.33 -1.54
N GLY A 161 14.31 23.12 -1.01
CA GLY A 161 13.05 22.59 -0.47
C GLY A 161 11.99 22.28 -1.54
N LYS A 162 12.38 22.19 -2.83
CA LYS A 162 11.43 21.82 -3.89
C LYS A 162 11.39 20.31 -4.06
N PRO A 163 10.20 19.71 -4.29
CA PRO A 163 10.07 18.28 -4.51
C PRO A 163 10.91 17.83 -5.71
N GLN A 164 11.47 16.62 -5.62
CA GLN A 164 12.22 16.00 -6.70
C GLN A 164 11.33 15.02 -7.49
N ALA A 165 11.64 14.83 -8.76
CA ALA A 165 10.88 13.95 -9.65
C ALA A 165 10.80 12.51 -9.13
N LEU A 166 9.68 11.83 -9.39
CA LEU A 166 9.49 10.41 -9.14
C LEU A 166 10.47 9.61 -10.01
N SER A 167 11.23 8.71 -9.39
CA SER A 167 12.05 7.72 -10.10
C SER A 167 11.19 6.52 -10.48
N HIS A 168 10.49 5.95 -9.51
CA HIS A 168 9.50 4.89 -9.69
C HIS A 168 8.61 4.79 -8.46
N ALA A 169 7.55 4.00 -8.58
CA ALA A 169 6.76 3.51 -7.47
C ALA A 169 6.85 1.98 -7.39
N SER A 170 6.71 1.44 -6.18
CA SER A 170 6.67 0.00 -5.91
C SER A 170 5.44 -0.32 -5.07
N ILE A 171 4.77 -1.43 -5.33
CA ILE A 171 3.61 -1.89 -4.55
C ILE A 171 4.00 -3.15 -3.80
N PHE A 172 3.68 -3.18 -2.51
CA PHE A 172 3.85 -4.35 -1.66
C PHE A 172 2.49 -4.83 -1.16
N VAL A 173 2.29 -6.13 -1.17
CA VAL A 173 1.06 -6.79 -0.73
C VAL A 173 1.39 -7.92 0.25
N PRO A 174 0.55 -8.20 1.25
CA PRO A 174 0.75 -9.35 2.12
C PRO A 174 0.45 -10.65 1.38
N ALA A 175 1.05 -11.76 1.80
CA ALA A 175 0.85 -13.07 1.17
C ALA A 175 -0.62 -13.55 1.13
N SER A 176 -1.52 -12.95 1.91
CA SER A 176 -2.93 -13.33 2.00
C SER A 176 -3.84 -12.75 0.91
N VAL A 177 -3.33 -11.92 0.00
CA VAL A 177 -4.09 -11.55 -1.21
C VAL A 177 -3.88 -12.64 -2.28
N SER A 178 -4.51 -13.79 -2.05
CA SER A 178 -4.83 -14.70 -3.15
C SER A 178 -5.66 -13.91 -4.15
N GLN A 179 -5.14 -13.66 -5.36
CA GLN A 179 -5.97 -13.23 -6.48
C GLN A 179 -7.16 -14.19 -6.54
N GLU A 180 -8.38 -13.67 -6.41
CA GLU A 180 -9.56 -14.41 -6.83
C GLU A 180 -9.46 -14.49 -8.35
N VAL A 181 -8.78 -15.54 -8.84
CA VAL A 181 -8.90 -15.91 -10.24
C VAL A 181 -10.35 -16.28 -10.42
N VAL A 182 -11.11 -15.43 -11.11
CA VAL A 182 -12.47 -15.76 -11.56
C VAL A 182 -12.31 -16.94 -12.52
N GLU A 183 -12.36 -18.16 -11.99
CA GLU A 183 -12.51 -19.35 -12.78
C GLU A 183 -13.87 -19.25 -13.45
N LEU A 184 -13.86 -18.91 -14.74
CA LEU A 184 -15.05 -18.99 -15.57
C LEU A 184 -15.52 -20.43 -15.49
N ASP A 185 -16.62 -20.68 -14.77
CA ASP A 185 -17.38 -21.93 -14.84
C ASP A 185 -17.85 -22.10 -16.29
N GLU A 186 -17.00 -22.68 -17.14
CA GLU A 186 -17.41 -23.15 -18.46
C GLU A 186 -18.45 -24.25 -18.22
N PRO A 187 -19.72 -24.07 -18.64
CA PRO A 187 -20.74 -25.07 -18.40
C PRO A 187 -20.37 -26.34 -19.16
N SER A 188 -19.96 -27.37 -18.42
CA SER A 188 -19.77 -28.71 -18.95
C SER A 188 -21.10 -29.18 -19.58
N LEU A 189 -21.15 -29.15 -20.92
CA LEU A 189 -22.17 -29.82 -21.71
C LEU A 189 -22.05 -31.33 -21.47
N SER A 190 -22.69 -31.79 -20.41
CA SER A 190 -22.93 -33.21 -20.15
C SER A 190 -23.86 -33.74 -21.24
N ILE A 191 -23.28 -34.26 -22.32
CA ILE A 191 -23.97 -35.12 -23.28
C ILE A 191 -24.16 -36.48 -22.59
N THR A 192 -25.20 -36.58 -21.76
CA THR A 192 -25.73 -37.86 -21.28
C THR A 192 -27.21 -37.92 -21.58
N GLY A 193 -27.53 -38.63 -22.67
CA GLY A 193 -28.77 -39.42 -22.80
C GLY A 193 -30.07 -38.67 -23.11
N VAL A 194 -30.42 -38.59 -24.40
CA VAL A 194 -31.83 -38.70 -24.81
C VAL A 194 -31.97 -39.88 -25.77
N LEU A 195 -32.48 -40.98 -25.21
CA LEU A 195 -32.97 -42.15 -25.92
C LEU A 195 -34.40 -41.84 -26.41
N MET A 196 -34.64 -41.90 -27.72
CA MET A 196 -36.00 -42.12 -28.24
C MET A 196 -35.94 -43.15 -29.38
N LEU A 197 -36.52 -44.33 -29.10
CA LEU A 197 -36.97 -45.30 -30.09
C LEU A 197 -38.04 -44.64 -30.99
N LEU A 198 -37.99 -44.90 -32.29
CA LEU A 198 -39.19 -45.13 -33.11
C LEU A 198 -38.84 -46.05 -34.30
N ALA A 199 -39.72 -47.02 -34.49
CA ALA A 199 -39.59 -48.19 -35.36
C ALA A 199 -39.81 -47.88 -36.86
N GLY A 200 -39.28 -48.75 -37.72
CA GLY A 200 -39.75 -48.88 -39.11
C GLY A 200 -38.67 -49.32 -40.11
N ALA A 201 -38.50 -50.63 -40.29
CA ALA A 201 -37.91 -51.21 -41.50
C ALA A 201 -38.97 -51.22 -42.64
N PRO A 202 -38.70 -51.72 -43.87
CA PRO A 202 -37.43 -52.05 -44.54
C PRO A 202 -37.35 -51.47 -45.98
N LEU A 203 -36.17 -51.46 -46.64
CA LEU A 203 -36.08 -51.84 -48.07
C LEU A 203 -34.63 -52.01 -48.60
N ALA A 204 -34.33 -53.26 -48.94
CA ALA A 204 -33.70 -53.78 -50.16
C ALA A 204 -32.43 -53.14 -50.80
N MET A 205 -31.44 -54.05 -50.97
CA MET A 205 -30.61 -54.31 -52.17
C MET A 205 -29.69 -53.21 -52.74
N ALA A 206 -28.37 -53.44 -52.73
CA ALA A 206 -27.66 -54.08 -53.86
C ALA A 206 -26.14 -54.17 -53.63
N MET A 207 -25.56 -55.27 -54.13
CA MET A 207 -24.15 -55.65 -54.15
C MET A 207 -23.27 -54.74 -55.03
N THR A 208 -21.98 -54.58 -54.68
CA THR A 208 -20.75 -54.99 -55.45
C THR A 208 -19.51 -54.38 -54.76
N LYS A 209 -18.54 -55.16 -54.23
CA LYS A 209 -17.25 -55.58 -54.86
C LYS A 209 -16.66 -54.48 -55.79
N THR A 210 -15.41 -54.02 -55.72
CA THR A 210 -14.14 -54.72 -55.46
C THR A 210 -12.97 -53.71 -55.53
N LYS A 211 -11.92 -53.98 -54.73
CA LYS A 211 -10.48 -54.01 -55.07
C LYS A 211 -9.67 -52.72 -55.27
N SER A 212 -8.61 -52.68 -54.46
CA SER A 212 -7.36 -51.93 -54.54
C SER A 212 -6.70 -51.89 -55.92
N VAL A 213 -5.94 -50.81 -56.12
CA VAL A 213 -4.60 -50.86 -56.67
C VAL A 213 -3.63 -50.66 -55.53
#